data_AF-A0A1Q3CD64-F1
#
_entry.id   AF-A0A1Q3CD64-F1
#
_cell.length_a   1.000
_cell.length_b   1.000
_cell.length_c   1.000
_cell.angle_alpha   90.00
_cell.angle_beta   90.00
_cell.angle_gamma   90.00
#
_symmetry.space_group_name_H-M   'P 1'
#
loop_
_entity.id
_entity.type
_entity.pdbx_description
1 polymer ?
#
loop_
_entity_poly.entity_id
_entity_poly.type
_entity_poly.pdbx_seq_one_letter_code
_entity_poly.pdbx_strand_id
1 'polypeptide(L)'
;MDAWRHTFLFQNSENKHSWFFCFDKQTTPFWFIDWWLYYGPPEDILPPSIYDALITFHKNTENIEHCPIILHFFIHCKLSWIMYWGYAIDESEDTLLTLQRAFWTKWWNNYDLSKCTSQTIIESL
;
A
#
# COMPACT_ATOMS: atom_id res chain seq x y z
N MET A 1 -4.53 16.97 -7.08
CA MET A 1 -3.70 15.86 -7.57
C MET A 1 -2.20 16.17 -7.55
N ASP A 2 -1.77 17.43 -7.59
CA ASP A 2 -0.35 17.75 -7.83
C ASP A 2 0.58 17.55 -6.62
N ALA A 3 0.09 17.73 -5.40
CA ALA A 3 0.93 17.71 -4.20
C ALA A 3 1.65 16.35 -3.99
N TRP A 4 0.96 15.23 -4.16
CA TRP A 4 1.57 13.91 -3.98
C TRP A 4 2.48 13.53 -5.14
N ARG A 5 2.18 13.98 -6.38
CA ARG A 5 3.09 13.78 -7.52
C ARG A 5 4.41 14.48 -7.25
N HIS A 6 4.37 15.73 -6.84
CA HIS A 6 5.58 16.48 -6.52
C HIS A 6 6.31 15.99 -5.28
N THR A 7 5.61 15.32 -4.35
CA THR A 7 6.21 14.74 -3.15
C THR A 7 6.75 13.35 -3.43
N PHE A 8 5.88 12.36 -3.66
CA PHE A 8 6.27 10.96 -3.75
C PHE A 8 7.01 10.60 -5.03
N LEU A 9 6.86 11.39 -6.10
CA LEU A 9 7.60 11.23 -7.35
C LEU A 9 8.84 12.13 -7.44
N PHE A 10 9.19 12.83 -6.34
CA PHE A 10 10.45 13.58 -6.24
C PHE A 10 11.65 12.66 -6.45
N GLN A 11 12.64 13.14 -7.19
CA GLN A 11 13.87 12.42 -7.49
C GLN A 11 15.04 13.20 -6.89
N ASN A 12 15.73 12.60 -5.91
CA ASN A 12 16.94 13.21 -5.36
C ASN A 12 18.13 13.02 -6.32
N SER A 13 19.24 13.71 -6.05
CA SER A 13 20.46 13.64 -6.86
C SER A 13 21.08 12.24 -6.92
N GLU A 14 20.75 11.37 -5.97
CA GLU A 14 21.27 10.00 -5.88
C GLU A 14 20.35 8.94 -6.50
N ASN A 15 19.16 9.34 -6.97
CA ASN A 15 18.08 8.43 -7.41
C ASN A 15 17.76 7.34 -6.39
N LYS A 16 17.89 7.65 -5.09
CA LYS A 16 17.70 6.73 -3.97
C LYS A 16 16.83 7.41 -2.93
N HIS A 17 15.53 7.36 -3.14
CA HIS A 17 14.57 7.76 -2.13
C HIS A 17 13.51 6.68 -1.99
N SER A 18 13.04 6.51 -0.77
CA SER A 18 11.93 5.64 -0.42
C SER A 18 11.02 6.37 0.55
N TRP A 19 9.77 5.97 0.57
CA TRP A 19 8.72 6.57 1.37
C TRP A 19 8.21 5.52 2.35
N PHE A 20 8.27 5.85 3.63
CA PHE A 20 7.64 5.05 4.67
C PHE A 20 6.23 5.58 4.93
N PHE A 21 5.23 4.73 4.76
CA PHE A 21 3.84 5.05 5.02
C PHE A 21 3.37 4.35 6.29
N CYS A 22 2.72 5.10 7.17
CA CYS A 22 2.04 4.60 8.35
C CYS A 22 0.74 5.36 8.59
N PHE A 23 -0.27 4.68 9.11
CA PHE A 23 -1.54 5.29 9.48
C PHE A 23 -1.59 5.57 10.98
N ASP A 24 -1.82 6.83 11.34
CA ASP A 24 -2.10 7.22 12.73
C ASP A 24 -3.60 7.39 12.98
N LYS A 25 -4.31 7.94 11.99
CA LYS A 25 -5.74 8.24 12.03
C LYS A 25 -6.53 7.25 11.18
N GLN A 26 -7.78 7.02 11.59
CA GLN A 26 -8.72 6.15 10.87
C GLN A 26 -9.33 6.81 9.62
N THR A 27 -9.16 8.12 9.45
CA THR A 27 -9.73 8.86 8.32
C THR A 27 -8.69 9.14 7.25
N THR A 28 -9.02 8.80 6.01
CA THR A 28 -8.15 8.99 4.85
C THR A 28 -8.86 9.89 3.83
N PRO A 29 -8.18 10.92 3.29
CA PRO A 29 -8.79 11.82 2.31
C PRO A 29 -9.02 11.10 0.98
N PHE A 30 -10.08 11.48 0.24
CA PHE A 30 -10.44 10.85 -1.04
C PHE A 30 -9.29 10.77 -2.05
N TRP A 31 -8.45 11.80 -2.13
CA TRP A 31 -7.30 11.78 -3.05
C TRP A 31 -6.30 10.66 -2.76
N PHE A 32 -6.22 10.19 -1.50
CA PHE A 32 -5.31 9.12 -1.13
C PHE A 32 -5.87 7.76 -1.53
N ILE A 33 -7.20 7.62 -1.62
CA ILE A 33 -7.86 6.43 -2.17
C ILE A 33 -7.47 6.28 -3.64
N ASP A 34 -7.58 7.37 -4.43
CA ASP A 34 -7.14 7.37 -5.83
C ASP A 34 -5.66 7.01 -5.95
N TRP A 35 -4.81 7.60 -5.10
CA TRP A 35 -3.38 7.31 -5.07
C TRP A 35 -3.09 5.84 -4.75
N TRP A 36 -3.82 5.27 -3.78
CA TRP A 36 -3.67 3.87 -3.38
C TRP A 36 -3.96 2.90 -4.52
N LEU A 37 -4.97 3.18 -5.35
CA LEU A 37 -5.32 2.32 -6.49
C LEU A 37 -4.17 2.14 -7.49
N TYR A 38 -3.24 3.09 -7.57
CA TYR A 38 -2.09 3.03 -8.49
C TYR A 38 -0.77 2.67 -7.81
N TYR A 39 -0.56 3.10 -6.57
CA TYR A 39 0.74 3.03 -5.89
C TYR A 39 0.70 2.32 -4.53
N GLY A 40 -0.48 1.88 -4.11
CA GLY A 40 -0.66 1.11 -2.89
C GLY A 40 0.03 -0.25 -2.98
N PRO A 41 0.35 -0.85 -1.83
CA PRO A 41 0.86 -2.21 -1.78
C PRO A 41 -0.16 -3.21 -2.34
N PRO A 42 0.28 -4.17 -3.16
CA PRO A 42 -0.53 -5.33 -3.53
C PRO A 42 -0.75 -6.28 -2.34
N GLU A 43 -1.75 -7.16 -2.42
CA GLU A 43 -2.09 -8.12 -1.36
C GLU A 43 -0.97 -9.14 -1.07
N ASP A 44 -0.20 -9.51 -2.09
CA ASP A 44 0.89 -10.49 -2.00
C ASP A 44 2.09 -10.02 -1.17
N ILE A 45 2.14 -8.73 -0.82
CA ILE A 45 3.13 -8.20 0.11
C ILE A 45 2.89 -8.67 1.56
N LEU A 46 1.65 -9.06 1.88
CA LEU A 46 1.24 -9.36 3.24
C LEU A 46 1.83 -10.69 3.69
N PRO A 47 2.39 -10.77 4.91
CA PRO A 47 2.72 -12.05 5.52
C PRO A 47 1.48 -12.95 5.59
N PRO A 48 1.61 -14.29 5.49
CA PRO A 48 0.47 -15.20 5.49
C PRO A 48 -0.51 -15.00 6.66
N SER A 49 0.00 -14.76 7.87
CA SER A 49 -0.83 -14.50 9.05
C SER A 49 -1.65 -13.21 8.96
N ILE A 50 -1.12 -12.18 8.30
CA ILE A 50 -1.81 -10.91 8.08
C ILE A 50 -2.83 -11.06 6.94
N TYR A 51 -2.52 -11.86 5.93
CA TYR A 51 -3.46 -12.18 4.86
C TYR A 51 -4.69 -12.94 5.39
N ASP A 52 -4.51 -13.89 6.30
CA ASP A 52 -5.64 -14.56 6.97
C ASP A 52 -6.52 -13.56 7.74
N ALA A 53 -5.90 -12.58 8.42
CA ALA A 53 -6.61 -11.51 9.09
C ALA A 53 -7.37 -10.59 8.11
N LEU A 54 -6.82 -10.31 6.93
CA LEU A 54 -7.50 -9.58 5.85
C LEU A 54 -8.75 -10.33 5.38
N ILE A 55 -8.66 -11.65 5.19
CA ILE A 55 -9.83 -12.47 4.80
C ILE A 55 -10.92 -12.39 5.89
N THR A 56 -10.53 -12.48 7.17
CA THR A 56 -11.46 -12.32 8.29
C THR A 56 -12.09 -10.92 8.29
N PHE A 57 -11.29 -9.87 8.09
CA PHE A 57 -11.77 -8.50 8.01
C PHE A 57 -12.79 -8.31 6.88
N HIS A 58 -12.45 -8.77 5.67
CA HIS A 58 -13.34 -8.66 4.50
C HIS A 58 -14.69 -9.36 4.70
N LYS A 59 -14.72 -10.50 5.39
CA LYS A 59 -15.96 -11.24 5.66
C LYS A 59 -16.88 -10.57 6.69
N ASN A 60 -16.32 -9.76 7.58
CA ASN A 60 -17.04 -9.18 8.72
C ASN A 60 -17.20 -7.66 8.62
N THR A 61 -16.74 -7.03 7.54
CA THR A 61 -16.79 -5.59 7.34
C THR A 61 -17.65 -5.26 6.13
N GLU A 62 -18.52 -4.27 6.26
CA GLU A 62 -19.28 -3.76 5.12
C GLU A 62 -18.36 -3.09 4.10
N ASN A 63 -18.66 -3.27 2.81
CA ASN A 63 -17.93 -2.59 1.76
C ASN A 63 -18.23 -1.09 1.81
N ILE A 64 -17.18 -0.29 2.00
CA ILE A 64 -17.26 1.17 1.92
C ILE A 64 -17.21 1.55 0.44
N GLU A 65 -18.21 2.32 -0.01
CA GLU A 65 -18.28 2.81 -1.39
C GLU A 65 -16.98 3.52 -1.77
N HIS A 66 -16.41 3.18 -2.93
CA HIS A 66 -15.15 3.72 -3.47
C HIS A 66 -13.87 3.46 -2.66
N CYS A 67 -13.91 2.80 -1.50
CA CYS A 67 -12.71 2.48 -0.73
C CYS A 67 -12.32 0.99 -0.90
N PRO A 68 -11.13 0.67 -1.44
CA PRO A 68 -10.66 -0.71 -1.52
C PRO A 68 -10.60 -1.36 -0.14
N ILE A 69 -11.08 -2.61 -0.02
CA ILE A 69 -11.08 -3.31 1.28
C ILE A 69 -9.67 -3.43 1.87
N ILE A 70 -8.65 -3.64 1.03
CA ILE A 70 -7.26 -3.71 1.47
C ILE A 70 -6.79 -2.37 2.07
N LEU A 71 -7.18 -1.22 1.50
CA LEU A 71 -6.86 0.09 2.07
C LEU A 71 -7.55 0.26 3.43
N HIS A 72 -8.83 -0.10 3.51
CA HIS A 72 -9.58 -0.05 4.76
C HIS A 72 -8.91 -0.91 5.85
N PHE A 73 -8.49 -2.12 5.50
CA PHE A 73 -7.77 -3.02 6.39
C PHE A 73 -6.43 -2.45 6.86
N PHE A 74 -5.64 -1.86 5.95
CA PHE A 74 -4.37 -1.21 6.29
C PHE A 74 -4.56 -0.05 7.26
N ILE A 75 -5.62 0.75 7.08
CA ILE A 75 -5.96 1.85 7.99
C ILE A 75 -6.38 1.30 9.35
N HIS A 76 -7.28 0.30 9.38
CA HIS A 76 -7.81 -0.33 10.60
C HIS A 76 -6.68 -0.90 11.46
N CYS A 77 -5.80 -1.68 10.84
CA CYS A 77 -4.70 -2.34 11.51
C CYS A 77 -3.46 -1.44 11.65
N LYS A 78 -3.49 -0.20 11.17
CA LYS A 78 -2.34 0.71 11.15
C LYS A 78 -1.08 0.07 10.53
N LEU A 79 -1.28 -0.69 9.47
CA LEU A 79 -0.18 -1.36 8.78
C LEU A 79 0.72 -0.34 8.11
N SER A 80 2.01 -0.62 8.11
CA SER A 80 3.02 0.24 7.51
C SER A 80 3.74 -0.49 6.38
N TRP A 81 4.19 0.26 5.39
CA TRP A 81 4.97 -0.27 4.28
C TRP A 81 5.95 0.78 3.78
N ILE A 82 6.91 0.31 3.00
CA ILE A 82 7.87 1.16 2.29
C ILE A 82 7.51 1.12 0.81
N MET A 83 7.43 2.28 0.17
CA MET A 83 7.33 2.39 -1.29
C MET A 83 8.62 3.03 -1.82
N TYR A 84 9.12 2.52 -2.94
CA TYR A 84 10.16 3.19 -3.71
C TYR A 84 9.85 3.08 -5.20
N TRP A 85 10.44 3.97 -6.00
CA TRP A 85 10.31 3.91 -7.44
C TRP A 85 11.65 4.24 -8.10
N GLY A 86 11.77 3.83 -9.35
CA GLY A 86 12.95 4.03 -10.19
C GLY A 86 12.57 3.93 -11.66
N TYR A 87 13.55 4.08 -12.54
CA TYR A 87 13.34 3.84 -13.96
C TYR A 87 13.70 2.40 -14.32
N ALA A 88 12.84 1.78 -15.12
CA ALA A 88 13.08 0.50 -15.76
C ALA A 88 12.89 0.68 -17.27
N ILE A 89 13.64 -0.08 -18.06
CA ILE A 89 13.47 -0.15 -19.50
C ILE A 89 12.50 -1.31 -19.77
N ASP A 90 11.42 -1.03 -20.51
CA ASP A 90 10.59 -2.09 -21.09
C ASP A 90 11.27 -2.58 -22.37
N GLU A 91 11.65 -3.86 -22.38
CA GLU A 91 12.28 -4.54 -23.52
C GLU A 91 11.37 -5.62 -24.12
N SER A 92 10.03 -5.46 -24.01
CA SER A 92 9.10 -6.38 -24.66
C SER A 92 9.36 -6.47 -26.17
N GLU A 93 9.46 -7.71 -26.68
CA GLU A 93 10.04 -8.06 -27.99
C GLU A 93 9.39 -7.36 -29.22
N ASP A 94 8.19 -6.79 -29.07
CA ASP A 94 7.43 -6.12 -30.13
C ASP A 94 7.23 -4.60 -29.92
N THR A 95 7.88 -3.97 -28.93
CA THR A 95 7.75 -2.53 -28.70
C THR A 95 9.08 -1.78 -28.74
N LEU A 96 9.00 -0.50 -29.09
CA LEU A 96 10.13 0.42 -28.96
C LEU A 96 10.57 0.47 -27.49
N LEU A 97 11.88 0.51 -27.24
CA LEU A 97 12.42 0.67 -25.88
C LEU A 97 11.78 1.88 -25.20
N THR A 98 10.99 1.63 -24.17
CA THR A 98 10.35 2.68 -23.40
C THR A 98 10.97 2.77 -22.01
N LEU A 99 11.32 4.00 -21.62
CA LEU A 99 11.72 4.29 -20.26
C LEU A 99 10.45 4.47 -19.42
N GLN A 100 10.20 3.54 -18.51
CA GLN A 100 9.04 3.59 -17.63
C GLN A 100 9.45 3.76 -16.17
N ARG A 101 8.51 4.28 -15.37
CA ARG A 101 8.67 4.37 -13.93
C ARG A 101 8.13 3.10 -13.30
N ALA A 102 9.04 2.31 -12.74
CA ALA A 102 8.68 1.12 -11.99
C ALA A 102 8.53 1.45 -10.51
N PHE A 103 7.50 0.89 -9.89
CA PHE A 103 7.19 1.04 -8.48
C PHE A 103 7.37 -0.28 -7.78
N TRP A 104 7.86 -0.21 -6.55
CA TRP A 104 8.05 -1.36 -5.70
C TRP A 104 7.60 -1.03 -4.29
N THR A 105 7.07 -2.04 -3.64
CA THR A 105 6.64 -1.96 -2.24
C THR A 105 7.37 -3.03 -1.45
N LYS A 106 7.59 -2.72 -0.16
CA LYS A 106 8.18 -3.67 0.79
C LYS A 106 7.39 -3.63 2.09
N TRP A 107 7.03 -4.81 2.59
CA TRP A 107 6.40 -4.98 3.90
C TRP A 107 7.29 -4.42 5.02
N TRP A 108 6.68 -3.78 6.02
CA TRP A 108 7.38 -3.32 7.21
C TRP A 108 7.41 -4.39 8.29
N ASN A 109 8.51 -5.15 8.36
CA ASN A 109 8.65 -6.32 9.23
C ASN A 109 8.64 -6.01 10.74
N ASN A 110 8.73 -4.75 11.15
CA ASN A 110 8.69 -4.37 12.57
C ASN A 110 7.25 -4.17 13.09
N TYR A 111 6.25 -4.52 12.30
CA TYR A 111 4.86 -4.52 12.75
C TYR A 111 4.61 -5.65 13.76
N ASP A 112 3.95 -5.33 14.87
CA ASP A 112 3.57 -6.29 15.89
C ASP A 112 2.40 -7.15 15.40
N LEU A 113 2.73 -8.33 14.86
CA LEU A 113 1.77 -9.27 14.27
C LEU A 113 0.67 -9.70 15.25
N SER A 114 0.91 -9.66 16.57
CA SER A 114 -0.09 -10.03 17.57
C SER A 114 -1.31 -9.10 17.56
N LYS A 115 -1.15 -7.87 17.04
CA LYS A 115 -2.23 -6.88 16.91
C LYS A 115 -3.11 -7.09 15.70
N CYS A 116 -2.71 -7.96 14.77
CA CYS A 116 -3.41 -8.18 13.51
C CYS A 116 -3.54 -9.68 13.24
N THR A 117 -4.35 -10.32 14.05
CA THR A 117 -4.79 -11.72 13.91
C THR A 117 -6.30 -11.76 13.64
N SER A 118 -6.81 -12.85 13.07
CA SER A 118 -8.25 -13.03 12.84
C SER A 118 -9.09 -12.80 14.11
N GLN A 119 -8.61 -13.23 15.28
CA GLN A 119 -9.30 -13.01 16.54
C GLN A 119 -9.35 -11.52 16.92
N THR A 120 -8.20 -10.83 16.91
CA THR A 120 -8.14 -9.40 17.24
C THR A 120 -8.92 -8.53 16.25
N ILE A 121 -9.05 -8.96 15.00
CA ILE A 121 -9.92 -8.29 14.02
C ILE A 121 -11.38 -8.36 14.47
N ILE A 122 -11.89 -9.55 14.76
CA ILE A 122 -13.28 -9.73 15.20
C ILE A 122 -13.58 -8.93 16.48
N GLU A 123 -12.63 -8.85 17.40
CA GLU A 123 -12.76 -8.09 18.65
C GLU A 123 -12.74 -6.56 18.46
N SER A 124 -12.22 -6.07 17.32
CA SER A 124 -12.03 -4.63 17.06
C SER A 124 -12.98 -4.03 16.01
N LEU A 125 -13.77 -4.86 15.32
CA LEU A 125 -14.85 -4.46 14.41
C LEU A 125 -16.11 -4.05 15.20
#